data_AF-A0A2G3A480-F1
#
_entry.id   AF-A0A2G3A480-F1
#
_cell.length_a   1.000
_cell.length_b   1.000
_cell.length_c   1.000
_cell.angle_alpha   90.00
_cell.angle_beta   90.00
_cell.angle_gamma   90.00
#
_symmetry.space_group_name_H-M   'P 1'
#
loop_
_entity.id
_entity.type
_entity.pdbx_description
1 polymer ?
#
loop_
_entity_poly.entity_id
_entity_poly.type
_entity_poly.pdbx_seq_one_letter_code
_entity_poly.pdbx_strand_id
1 'polypeptide(L)'
;MVASLLRLHFHDCFVKGCNASLFLDSNANIITEKISNPNRNFAHGFEVIDEIKKELENECPQTVSGADILALAARDSTVLAGGPNWEVPL
;
A
#
# COMPACT_ATOMS: atom_id res chain seq x y z
N MET A 1 -7.02 1.37 12.09
CA MET A 1 -6.43 0.77 10.87
C MET A 1 -6.56 1.69 9.66
N VAL A 2 -7.70 2.37 9.44
CA VAL A 2 -7.91 3.27 8.28
C VAL A 2 -6.81 4.32 8.06
N ALA A 3 -6.30 4.95 9.12
CA ALA A 3 -5.23 5.96 8.98
C ALA A 3 -3.90 5.37 8.48
N SER A 4 -3.64 4.10 8.76
CA SER A 4 -2.38 3.43 8.46
C SER A 4 -2.23 3.17 6.96
N LEU A 5 -3.31 2.73 6.29
CA LEU A 5 -3.31 2.45 4.84
C LEU A 5 -3.14 3.72 4.02
N LEU A 6 -3.79 4.82 4.43
CA LEU A 6 -3.57 6.13 3.83
C LEU A 6 -2.11 6.58 3.95
N ARG A 7 -1.49 6.34 5.13
CA ARG A 7 -0.07 6.63 5.35
C ARG A 7 0.83 5.76 4.48
N LEU A 8 0.55 4.47 4.31
CA LEU A 8 1.34 3.60 3.44
C LEU A 8 1.34 4.10 1.99
N HIS A 9 0.17 4.47 1.45
CA HIS A 9 0.08 5.04 0.11
C HIS A 9 0.87 6.36 -0.02
N PHE A 10 0.77 7.26 0.98
CA PHE A 10 1.60 8.47 1.00
C PHE A 10 3.11 8.16 0.95
N HIS A 11 3.57 7.22 1.77
CA HIS A 11 4.99 6.86 1.83
C HIS A 11 5.50 6.16 0.56
N ASP A 12 4.68 5.33 -0.09
CA ASP A 12 5.00 4.72 -1.37
C ASP A 12 5.16 5.81 -2.45
N CYS A 13 4.15 6.68 -2.60
CA CYS A 13 4.18 7.74 -3.61
C CYS A 13 5.32 8.75 -3.43
N PHE A 14 5.71 9.06 -2.20
CA PHE A 14 6.77 10.03 -1.93
C PHE A 14 8.18 9.51 -2.26
N VAL A 15 8.38 8.19 -2.30
CA VAL A 15 9.69 7.60 -2.59
C VAL A 15 9.68 7.07 -4.02
N LYS A 16 10.06 7.94 -4.96
CA LYS A 16 10.17 7.60 -6.39
C LYS A 16 8.86 7.12 -7.05
N GLY A 17 7.71 7.56 -6.52
CA GLY A 17 6.39 7.37 -7.12
C GLY A 17 5.64 6.14 -6.60
N CYS A 18 4.34 6.09 -6.88
CA CYS A 18 3.44 5.05 -6.37
C CYS A 18 3.64 3.74 -7.17
N ASN A 19 4.56 2.89 -6.72
CA ASN A 19 5.00 1.71 -7.46
C ASN A 19 5.05 0.45 -6.58
N ALA A 20 4.51 0.52 -5.36
CA ALA A 20 4.53 -0.53 -4.34
C ALA A 20 5.95 -0.95 -3.87
N SER A 21 6.98 -0.13 -4.08
CA SER A 21 8.35 -0.41 -3.60
C SER A 21 8.41 -0.51 -2.08
N LEU A 22 7.52 0.17 -1.37
CA LEU A 22 7.42 0.12 0.09
C LEU A 22 7.16 -1.30 0.64
N PHE A 23 6.62 -2.20 -0.19
CA PHE A 23 6.25 -3.57 0.21
C PHE A 23 7.38 -4.58 0.01
N LEU A 24 8.43 -4.23 -0.72
CA LEU A 24 9.56 -5.11 -0.99
C LEU A 24 10.37 -5.36 0.29
N ASP A 25 10.60 -6.63 0.62
CA ASP A 25 11.47 -7.02 1.73
C ASP A 25 12.94 -7.01 1.34
N SER A 26 13.80 -6.85 2.35
CA SER A 26 15.25 -6.87 2.14
C SER A 26 15.72 -8.23 1.62
N ASN A 27 16.65 -8.20 0.68
CA ASN A 27 17.35 -9.38 0.18
C ASN A 27 18.84 -9.04 -0.08
N ALA A 28 19.59 -9.94 -0.74
CA ALA A 28 21.01 -9.73 -1.00
C ALA A 28 21.34 -8.44 -1.80
N ASN A 29 20.39 -7.96 -2.62
CA ASN A 29 20.59 -6.83 -3.53
C ASN A 29 19.76 -5.59 -3.16
N ILE A 30 18.77 -5.73 -2.27
CA ILE A 30 17.79 -4.69 -1.96
C ILE A 30 17.72 -4.50 -0.45
N ILE A 31 17.81 -3.23 -0.03
CA ILE A 31 17.49 -2.82 1.34
C ILE A 31 16.06 -2.28 1.33
N THR A 32 15.17 -2.87 2.14
CA THR A 32 13.76 -2.48 2.19
C THR A 32 13.56 -1.04 2.66
N GLU A 33 12.57 -0.37 2.09
CA GLU A 33 12.12 0.94 2.56
C GLU A 33 11.44 0.86 3.94
N LYS A 34 11.01 -0.33 4.37
CA LYS A 34 10.39 -0.57 5.69
C LYS A 34 11.34 -0.25 6.85
N ILE A 35 12.66 -0.32 6.65
CA ILE A 35 13.65 -0.02 7.70
C ILE A 35 14.15 1.43 7.68
N SER A 36 13.64 2.27 6.77
CA SER A 36 13.97 3.69 6.74
C SER A 36 13.49 4.38 8.03
N ASN A 37 14.16 5.45 8.46
CA ASN A 37 13.78 6.21 9.66
C ASN A 37 12.27 6.54 9.76
N PRO A 38 11.57 6.98 8.69
CA PRO A 38 10.15 7.27 8.78
C PRO A 38 9.26 6.01 8.86
N ASN A 39 9.74 4.83 8.45
CA ASN A 39 8.93 3.60 8.39
C ASN A 39 9.24 2.61 9.52
N ARG A 40 10.50 2.56 9.97
CA ARG A 40 10.96 1.57 10.95
C ARG A 40 10.16 1.70 12.25
N ASN A 41 9.47 0.62 12.63
CA ASN A 41 8.58 0.53 13.80
C ASN A 41 7.32 1.42 13.74
N PHE A 42 7.15 2.24 12.70
CA PHE A 42 6.03 3.17 12.58
C PHE A 42 5.05 2.78 11.49
N ALA A 43 5.50 2.22 10.37
CA ALA A 43 4.63 1.75 9.30
C ALA A 43 3.99 0.41 9.71
N HIS A 44 2.67 0.29 9.54
CA HIS A 44 1.88 -0.88 9.91
C HIS A 44 0.67 -1.01 8.97
N GLY A 45 0.08 -2.20 8.88
CA GLY A 45 -0.99 -2.51 7.93
C GLY A 45 -0.52 -3.17 6.64
N PHE A 46 0.70 -3.72 6.61
CA PHE A 46 1.24 -4.46 5.47
C PHE A 46 0.46 -5.77 5.25
N GLU A 47 0.12 -6.44 6.34
CA GLU A 47 -0.63 -7.68 6.40
C GLU A 47 -2.01 -7.59 5.72
N VAL A 48 -2.67 -6.43 5.84
CA VAL A 48 -3.98 -6.19 5.22
C VAL A 48 -3.85 -6.11 3.70
N ILE A 49 -2.79 -5.46 3.21
CA ILE A 49 -2.54 -5.34 1.78
C ILE A 49 -2.16 -6.71 1.19
N ASP A 50 -1.38 -7.51 1.92
CA ASP A 50 -1.04 -8.89 1.52
C ASP A 50 -2.29 -9.77 1.43
N GLU A 51 -3.22 -9.65 2.39
CA GLU A 51 -4.52 -10.34 2.35
C GLU A 51 -5.38 -9.92 1.16
N ILE A 52 -5.49 -8.61 0.89
CA ILE A 52 -6.21 -8.10 -0.29
C ILE A 52 -5.58 -8.63 -1.58
N LYS A 53 -4.24 -8.58 -1.69
CA LYS A 53 -3.54 -9.07 -2.87
C LYS A 53 -3.77 -10.56 -3.08
N LYS A 54 -3.72 -11.35 -2.01
CA LYS A 54 -3.99 -12.80 -2.07
C LYS A 54 -5.39 -13.09 -2.59
N GLU A 55 -6.40 -12.39 -2.09
CA GLU A 55 -7.78 -12.60 -2.53
C GLU A 55 -7.98 -12.17 -3.99
N LEU A 56 -7.42 -11.02 -4.38
CA LEU A 56 -7.47 -10.56 -5.77
C LEU A 56 -6.76 -11.51 -6.73
N GLU A 57 -5.64 -12.11 -6.34
CA GLU A 57 -4.96 -13.11 -7.18
C GLU A 57 -5.77 -14.42 -7.32
N ASN A 58 -6.63 -14.77 -6.36
CA ASN A 58 -7.54 -15.90 -6.49
C ASN A 58 -8.65 -15.62 -7.51
N GLU A 59 -9.17 -14.40 -7.52
CA GLU A 59 -10.29 -13.97 -8.37
C GLU A 59 -9.84 -13.54 -9.78
N CYS A 60 -8.73 -12.81 -9.87
CA CYS A 60 -8.19 -12.22 -11.09
C CYS A 60 -6.65 -12.30 -11.11
N PRO A 61 -6.08 -13.47 -11.43
CA PRO A 61 -4.63 -13.68 -11.44
C PRO A 61 -3.88 -12.65 -12.29
N GLN A 62 -2.77 -12.14 -11.75
CA GLN A 62 -1.83 -11.24 -12.41
C GLN A 62 -2.46 -9.99 -13.06
N THR A 63 -3.62 -9.54 -12.56
CA THR A 63 -4.37 -8.44 -13.17
C THR A 63 -4.19 -7.13 -12.41
N VAL A 64 -4.37 -7.12 -11.09
CA VAL A 64 -4.34 -5.90 -10.28
C VAL A 64 -2.93 -5.65 -9.73
N SER A 65 -2.38 -4.47 -9.96
CA SER A 65 -1.04 -4.12 -9.47
C SER A 65 -1.05 -3.84 -7.96
N GLY A 66 0.11 -4.01 -7.30
CA GLY A 66 0.23 -3.66 -5.87
C GLY A 66 0.05 -2.15 -5.60
N ALA A 67 0.43 -1.31 -6.57
CA ALA A 67 0.27 0.14 -6.49
C ALA A 67 -1.21 0.54 -6.52
N ASP A 68 -2.00 -0.11 -7.39
CA ASP A 68 -3.45 0.14 -7.49
C ASP A 68 -4.18 -0.29 -6.22
N ILE A 69 -3.79 -1.43 -5.63
CA ILE A 69 -4.34 -1.88 -4.35
C ILE A 69 -4.09 -0.82 -3.27
N LEU A 70 -2.90 -0.23 -3.20
CA LEU A 70 -2.61 0.83 -2.23
C LEU A 70 -3.46 2.07 -2.46
N ALA A 71 -3.58 2.50 -3.71
CA ALA A 71 -4.33 3.70 -4.06
C ALA A 71 -5.83 3.53 -3.72
N LEU A 72 -6.41 2.38 -4.05
CA LEU A 72 -7.79 2.04 -3.71
C LEU A 72 -7.98 1.87 -2.19
N ALA A 73 -7.07 1.16 -1.52
CA ALA A 73 -7.14 0.98 -0.06
C ALA A 73 -7.05 2.30 0.70
N ALA A 74 -6.25 3.25 0.22
CA ALA A 74 -6.16 4.60 0.78
C ALA A 74 -7.45 5.41 0.57
N ARG A 75 -8.06 5.33 -0.62
CA ARG A 75 -9.36 5.96 -0.91
C ARG A 75 -10.45 5.37 -0.03
N ASP A 76 -10.57 4.04 0.01
CA ASP A 76 -11.58 3.34 0.80
C ASP A 76 -11.42 3.62 2.30
N SER A 77 -10.18 3.65 2.80
CA SER A 77 -9.89 4.08 4.17
C SER A 77 -10.34 5.50 4.48
N THR A 78 -10.19 6.42 3.51
CA THR A 78 -10.64 7.80 3.65
C THR A 78 -12.16 7.88 3.72
N VAL A 79 -12.86 7.15 2.86
CA VAL A 79 -14.34 7.06 2.86
C VAL A 79 -14.83 6.46 4.18
N LEU A 80 -14.23 5.37 4.65
CA LEU A 80 -14.60 4.73 5.92
C LEU A 80 -14.37 5.63 7.14
N ALA A 81 -13.41 6.56 7.06
CA ALA A 81 -13.19 7.57 8.09
C ALA A 81 -14.18 8.76 8.01
N GLY A 82 -15.15 8.73 7.10
CA GLY A 82 -16.11 9.82 6.87
C GLY A 82 -15.62 10.91 5.91
N GLY A 83 -14.53 10.65 5.18
CA GLY A 83 -14.00 11.54 4.15
C GLY A 83 -14.74 11.46 2.82
N PRO A 84 -14.30 12.23 1.81
CA PRO A 84 -14.92 12.22 0.50
C PRO A 84 -14.69 10.90 -0.23
N ASN A 85 -15.59 10.59 -1.17
CA ASN A 85 -15.38 9.54 -2.16
C ASN A 85 -14.95 10.17 -3.49
N TRP A 86 -14.03 9.52 -4.19
CA TRP A 86 -13.57 9.92 -5.51
C TRP A 86 -13.16 8.69 -6.32
N GLU A 87 -13.10 8.85 -7.64
CA GLU A 87 -12.57 7.83 -8.54
C GLU A 87 -11.04 7.92 -8.57
N VAL A 88 -10.38 6.80 -8.29
CA VAL A 88 -8.91 6.69 -8.32
C VAL A 88 -8.50 6.31 -9.75
N PRO A 89 -7.62 7.08 -10.42
CA PRO A 89 -7.03 6.65 -11.69
C PRO A 89 -6.15 5.41 -11.47
N LEU A 90 -6.33 4.39 -12.31
CA LEU A 90 -5.59 3.12 -12.32
C LEU A 90 -4.89 2.92 -13.67
#